data_AF-X6EK82-F1
#
_entry.id   AF-X6EK82-F1
#
_cell.length_a   1.000
_cell.length_b   1.000
_cell.length_c   1.000
_cell.angle_alpha   90.00
_cell.angle_beta   90.00
_cell.angle_gamma   90.00
#
_symmetry.space_group_name_H-M   'P 1'
#
loop_
_entity.id
_entity.type
_entity.pdbx_description
1 polymer ?
#
loop_
_entity_poly.entity_id
_entity_poly.type
_entity_poly.pdbx_seq_one_letter_code
_entity_poly.pdbx_strand_id
1 'polypeptide(L)'
;MASAVGIALAPATAYAQSAAPVENVLEWFVGVLQGNIARSFAIIAVCFLGFLAMTGRLAWMMAFSIIIGIALIFGAAQLVDAVRATAGGS
;
A
#
# COMPACT_ATOMS: atom_id res chain seq x y z
N MET A 1 3.44 -36.40 32.66
CA MET A 1 4.46 -35.51 33.26
C MET A 1 5.81 -35.86 32.64
N ALA A 2 6.23 -35.12 31.61
CA ALA A 2 7.54 -35.24 30.99
C ALA A 2 7.91 -33.88 30.41
N SER A 3 9.07 -33.41 30.82
CA SER A 3 9.67 -32.10 30.61
C SER A 3 10.40 -32.01 29.27
N ALA A 4 10.44 -30.81 28.69
CA ALA A 4 11.57 -30.37 27.87
C ALA A 4 11.63 -28.84 27.88
N VAL A 5 12.55 -28.32 28.70
CA VAL A 5 13.09 -26.96 28.58
C VAL A 5 13.84 -26.91 27.25
N GLY A 6 13.40 -26.05 26.34
CA GLY A 6 14.07 -25.74 25.08
C GLY A 6 14.17 -24.23 24.91
N ILE A 7 15.19 -23.64 25.52
CA ILE A 7 15.66 -22.29 25.22
C ILE A 7 16.22 -22.30 23.79
N ALA A 8 15.48 -21.73 22.84
CA ALA A 8 15.98 -21.12 21.60
C ALA A 8 14.80 -20.47 20.86
N LEU A 9 14.91 -19.16 20.56
CA LEU A 9 13.98 -18.27 19.82
C LEU A 9 13.08 -17.31 20.62
N ALA A 10 13.42 -16.99 21.88
CA ALA A 10 13.07 -15.68 22.43
C ALA A 10 14.15 -14.65 22.05
N PRO A 11 14.07 -14.08 20.83
CA PRO A 11 14.22 -12.63 20.69
C PRO A 11 13.19 -11.99 19.74
N ALA A 12 12.06 -12.62 19.42
CA ALA A 12 11.05 -12.01 18.54
C ALA A 12 9.91 -11.30 19.29
N THR A 13 9.46 -11.83 20.43
CA THR A 13 8.30 -11.30 21.16
C THR A 13 8.59 -10.06 22.00
N ALA A 14 9.87 -9.78 22.31
CA ALA A 14 10.27 -8.58 23.07
C ALA A 14 10.33 -7.30 22.22
N TYR A 15 10.39 -7.41 20.88
CA TYR A 15 10.30 -6.26 19.96
C TYR A 15 8.85 -5.89 19.60
N ALA A 16 7.88 -6.76 19.86
CA ALA A 16 6.48 -6.54 19.48
C ALA A 16 5.75 -5.49 20.36
N GLN A 17 6.05 -5.42 21.66
CA GLN A 17 5.44 -4.40 22.53
C GLN A 17 6.03 -2.99 22.35
N SER A 18 7.23 -2.88 21.78
CA SER A 18 7.85 -1.58 21.44
C SER A 18 7.45 -1.09 20.05
N ALA A 19 6.83 -1.95 19.22
CA ALA A 19 6.39 -1.65 17.87
C ALA A 19 4.93 -1.18 17.77
N ALA A 20 4.12 -1.27 18.84
CA ALA A 20 2.74 -0.77 18.85
C ALA A 20 2.60 0.71 18.39
N PRO A 21 3.51 1.64 18.76
CA PRO A 21 3.48 3.00 18.22
C PRO A 21 3.85 3.05 16.74
N VAL A 22 4.76 2.19 16.28
CA VAL A 22 5.22 2.14 14.89
C VAL A 22 4.13 1.57 13.98
N GLU A 23 3.42 0.53 14.42
CA GLU A 23 2.28 -0.05 13.71
C GLU A 23 1.13 0.96 13.60
N ASN A 24 0.78 1.64 14.70
CA ASN A 24 -0.24 2.69 14.69
C ASN A 24 0.14 3.91 13.82
N VAL A 25 1.42 4.27 13.79
CA VAL A 25 1.93 5.32 12.88
C VAL A 25 1.87 4.85 11.44
N LEU A 26 2.19 3.58 11.15
CA LEU A 26 2.13 3.03 9.80
C LEU A 26 0.67 2.91 9.31
N GLU A 27 -0.27 2.52 10.16
CA GLU A 27 -1.71 2.53 9.86
C GLU A 27 -2.23 3.95 9.62
N TRP A 28 -1.77 4.94 10.39
CA TRP A 28 -2.09 6.34 10.13
C TRP A 28 -1.52 6.82 8.79
N PHE A 29 -0.27 6.47 8.47
CA PHE A 29 0.34 6.79 7.17
C PHE A 29 -0.40 6.10 6.02
N VAL A 30 -0.82 4.85 6.18
CA VAL A 30 -1.66 4.14 5.21
C VAL A 30 -3.02 4.82 5.10
N GLY A 31 -3.66 5.22 6.21
CA GLY A 31 -4.92 5.96 6.19
C GLY A 31 -4.81 7.32 5.48
N VAL A 32 -3.67 8.01 5.62
CA VAL A 32 -3.36 9.26 4.92
C VAL A 32 -3.10 9.00 3.43
N LEU A 33 -2.28 8.01 3.10
CA LEU A 33 -1.88 7.70 1.73
C LEU A 33 -2.95 6.95 0.92
N GLN A 34 -3.88 6.26 1.57
CA GLN A 34 -5.01 5.56 0.94
C GLN A 34 -6.32 6.37 1.06
N GLY A 35 -6.34 7.39 1.91
CA GLY A 35 -7.51 8.21 2.20
C GLY A 35 -7.72 9.37 1.23
N ASN A 36 -8.35 10.45 1.72
CA ASN A 36 -8.80 11.58 0.91
C ASN A 36 -7.65 12.29 0.17
N ILE A 37 -6.45 12.27 0.74
CA ILE A 37 -5.26 12.91 0.16
C ILE A 37 -4.83 12.19 -1.13
N ALA A 38 -4.80 10.85 -1.15
CA ALA A 38 -4.51 10.09 -2.37
C ALA A 38 -5.48 10.42 -3.50
N ARG A 39 -6.77 10.54 -3.16
CA ARG A 39 -7.82 10.92 -4.11
C ARG A 39 -7.59 12.31 -4.69
N SER A 40 -7.20 13.28 -3.87
CA SER A 40 -6.84 14.62 -4.35
C SER A 40 -5.66 14.59 -5.31
N PHE A 41 -4.59 13.84 -5.00
CA PHE A 41 -3.45 13.69 -5.91
C PHE A 41 -3.81 13.01 -7.24
N ALA A 42 -4.64 11.98 -7.19
CA ALA A 42 -5.14 11.31 -8.40
C ALA A 42 -5.90 12.28 -9.30
N ILE A 43 -6.79 13.11 -8.74
CA ILE A 43 -7.55 14.11 -9.50
C ILE A 43 -6.61 15.12 -10.15
N ILE A 44 -5.60 15.62 -9.41
CA ILE A 44 -4.61 16.57 -9.93
C ILE A 44 -3.87 15.97 -11.13
N ALA A 45 -3.41 14.72 -11.04
CA ALA A 45 -2.73 14.03 -12.15
C ALA A 45 -3.62 13.89 -13.40
N VAL A 46 -4.91 13.59 -13.21
CA VAL A 46 -5.89 13.53 -14.31
C VAL A 46 -6.14 14.92 -14.91
N CYS A 47 -6.18 15.97 -14.09
CA CYS A 47 -6.30 17.34 -14.60
C CYS A 47 -5.13 17.70 -15.52
N PHE A 48 -3.89 17.36 -15.14
CA PHE A 48 -2.72 17.54 -16.02
C PHE A 48 -2.85 16.78 -17.34
N LEU A 49 -3.35 15.54 -17.33
CA LEU A 49 -3.64 14.79 -18.55
C LEU A 49 -4.65 15.52 -19.45
N GLY A 50 -5.71 16.11 -18.86
CA GLY A 50 -6.69 16.92 -19.59
C GLY A 50 -6.07 18.14 -20.28
N PHE A 51 -5.12 18.82 -19.63
CA PHE A 51 -4.36 19.91 -20.25
C PHE A 51 -3.47 19.43 -21.41
N LEU A 52 -2.79 18.30 -21.25
CA LEU A 52 -1.99 17.69 -22.33
C LEU A 52 -2.87 17.25 -23.51
N ALA A 53 -4.07 16.75 -23.24
CA ALA A 53 -5.04 16.39 -24.26
C ALA A 53 -5.48 17.59 -25.11
N MET A 54 -5.63 18.77 -24.49
CA MET A 54 -6.00 20.03 -25.17
C MET A 54 -4.88 20.57 -26.08
N THR A 55 -3.63 20.12 -25.90
CA THR A 55 -2.47 20.52 -26.70
C THR A 55 -2.44 19.82 -28.09
N GLY A 56 -3.46 19.03 -28.43
CA GLY A 56 -3.66 18.44 -29.76
C GLY A 56 -2.80 17.20 -30.05
N ARG A 57 -1.84 16.87 -29.19
CA ARG A 57 -1.04 15.64 -29.24
C ARG A 57 -1.40 14.73 -28.07
N LEU A 58 -2.54 14.05 -28.18
CA LEU A 58 -2.97 13.08 -27.18
C LEU A 58 -1.99 11.90 -27.17
N ALA A 59 -1.01 11.94 -26.26
CA ALA A 59 -0.14 10.81 -26.00
C ALA A 59 -0.96 9.74 -25.28
N TRP A 60 -1.58 8.85 -26.06
CA TRP A 60 -2.39 7.73 -25.55
C TRP A 60 -1.62 6.88 -24.53
N MET A 61 -0.30 6.76 -24.71
CA MET A 61 0.61 6.13 -23.73
C MET A 61 0.66 6.86 -22.38
N MET A 62 0.61 8.20 -22.36
CA MET A 62 0.56 8.97 -21.10
C MET A 62 -0.80 8.83 -20.42
N ALA A 63 -1.88 8.82 -21.19
CA ALA A 63 -3.22 8.61 -20.65
C ALA A 63 -3.33 7.25 -19.95
N PHE A 64 -2.87 6.19 -20.62
CA PHE A 64 -2.91 4.83 -20.08
C PHE A 64 -2.01 4.67 -18.85
N SER A 65 -0.81 5.27 -18.86
CA SER A 65 0.10 5.24 -17.71
C SER A 65 -0.53 5.86 -16.46
N ILE A 66 -1.23 6.98 -16.57
CA ILE A 66 -1.91 7.63 -15.45
C ILE A 66 -3.05 6.77 -14.91
N ILE A 67 -3.85 6.17 -15.79
CA ILE A 67 -4.96 5.28 -15.40
C ILE A 67 -4.43 4.07 -14.62
N ILE A 68 -3.36 3.43 -15.12
CA ILE A 68 -2.71 2.32 -14.40
C ILE A 68 -2.19 2.79 -13.04
N GLY A 69 -1.50 3.93 -12.98
CA GLY A 69 -0.97 4.47 -11.72
C GLY A 69 -2.06 4.66 -10.66
N ILE A 70 -3.21 5.24 -11.06
CA ILE A 70 -4.37 5.42 -10.20
C ILE A 70 -4.93 4.07 -9.73
N ALA A 71 -5.09 3.11 -10.64
CA ALA A 71 -5.57 1.77 -10.30
C ALA A 71 -4.65 1.05 -9.31
N LEU A 72 -3.33 1.22 -9.44
CA LEU A 72 -2.36 0.64 -8.50
C LEU A 72 -2.40 1.33 -7.13
N ILE A 73 -2.52 2.65 -7.06
CA ILE A 73 -2.60 3.38 -5.78
C ILE A 73 -3.82 2.94 -4.96
N PHE A 74 -5.00 2.86 -5.59
CA PHE A 74 -6.23 2.46 -4.90
C PHE A 74 -6.39 0.96 -4.73
N GLY A 75 -5.80 0.16 -5.63
CA GLY A 75 -5.86 -1.30 -5.58
C GLY A 75 -4.77 -1.97 -4.75
N ALA A 76 -3.74 -1.23 -4.30
CA ALA A 76 -2.58 -1.78 -3.61
C ALA A 76 -2.94 -2.62 -2.37
N ALA A 77 -3.88 -2.17 -1.54
CA ALA A 77 -4.28 -2.90 -0.33
C ALA A 77 -4.81 -4.31 -0.67
N GLN A 78 -5.76 -4.40 -1.61
CA GLN A 78 -6.34 -5.66 -2.06
C GLN A 78 -5.31 -6.58 -2.72
N LEU A 79 -4.34 -5.99 -3.44
CA LEU A 79 -3.25 -6.76 -4.05
C LEU A 79 -2.33 -7.37 -2.98
N VAL A 80 -1.98 -6.60 -1.95
CA VAL A 80 -1.18 -7.11 -0.82
C VAL A 80 -1.94 -8.16 -0.03
N ASP A 81 -3.24 -7.98 0.20
CA ASP A 81 -4.09 -8.97 0.88
C ASP A 81 -4.18 -10.27 0.08
N ALA A 82 -4.33 -10.20 -1.25
CA ALA A 82 -4.32 -11.37 -2.13
C ALA A 82 -2.97 -12.10 -2.12
N VAL A 83 -1.85 -11.36 -2.10
CA VAL A 83 -0.51 -11.94 -1.97
C VAL A 83 -0.33 -12.60 -0.60
N ARG A 84 -0.82 -11.99 0.48
CA ARG A 84 -0.80 -12.61 1.83
C ARG A 84 -1.65 -13.87 1.88
N ALA A 85 -2.83 -13.87 1.27
CA ALA A 85 -3.72 -15.02 1.22
C ALA A 85 -3.09 -16.21 0.47
N THR A 86 -2.30 -15.93 -0.57
CA THR A 86 -1.58 -16.96 -1.34
C THR A 86 -0.26 -17.39 -0.69
N ALA A 87 0.46 -16.47 -0.05
CA ALA A 87 1.72 -16.75 0.65
C ALA A 87 1.52 -17.41 2.03
N GLY A 88 0.41 -17.14 2.70
CA GLY A 88 0.00 -17.78 3.96
C GLY A 88 -0.88 -19.01 3.76
N GLY A 89 -0.98 -19.53 2.53
CA GLY A 89 -1.87 -20.62 2.15
C GLY A 89 -1.44 -22.01 2.60
N SER A 90 -1.40 -22.24 3.92
CA SER A 90 -1.90 -23.42 4.67
C SER A 90 -1.53 -23.32 6.14
#